data_AF-K4L4H1-F1
#
_entry.id   AF-K4L4H1-F1
#
_cell.length_a   1.000
_cell.length_b   1.000
_cell.length_c   1.000
_cell.angle_alpha   90.00
_cell.angle_beta   90.00
_cell.angle_gamma   90.00
#
_symmetry.space_group_name_H-M   'P 1'
#
loop_
_entity.id
_entity.type
_entity.pdbx_description
1 polymer ?
#
loop_
_entity_poly.entity_id
_entity_poly.type
_entity_poly.pdbx_seq_one_letter_code
_entity_poly.pdbx_strand_id
1 'polypeptide(L)'
;MAYIHFTDEQKQQANSVDLVDFLQRQGEQLVRSGREWRWKRHDSVTVRGNQWFRHSRKEGGHAIDFVQQFYDMSFPEAVNYLLGEDCGVEWNQTVKSAPAPRKKFTLPEANHDMRRVFAYLIKRRFIDREVLSRFAHEKLIYEDKEYHNAVFIGLGENSVPRHAHKRGTYTQGEPYKGNVEGSDPKYSFHWIGESGVLHVFEAPVDMLSFITLNRKDWRRHSYVTLDGVSEHAMLRQLELNPHLKSVVLCLDHDEAGIEASGRLKDILLEKGYTDVFVMQSQHKDWNEDLKANNGVSPIPAQVHPKLELLPKVVGELHDLCKALSTHKDIDSFLAECAEAVEPFLASGKTVDLNTDAVRECLQCMAAGSLAAMQRQLNQMEQPATMEQLIQKLQESYRPHEDRGWLRAKAEQLRQDVTEICRQLQAPGIRTLADKEKLLSSYQRLALDSVKTIMFAEQELPSMLPSQEQAVNFSMTM
;
A
#
# COMPACT_ATOMS: atom_id res chain seq x y z
N MET A 1 -7.58 20.73 26.34
CA MET A 1 -7.23 19.77 27.42
C MET A 1 -5.92 20.18 28.06
N ALA A 2 -5.57 19.66 29.24
CA ALA A 2 -4.23 19.82 29.80
C ALA A 2 -3.22 18.97 28.99
N TYR A 3 -2.01 19.49 28.76
CA TYR A 3 -0.98 18.77 28.02
C TYR A 3 -0.26 17.77 28.93
N ILE A 4 -0.46 16.47 28.71
CA ILE A 4 0.17 15.41 29.50
C ILE A 4 1.60 15.18 28.97
N HIS A 5 2.60 15.50 29.78
CA HIS A 5 4.00 15.28 29.47
C HIS A 5 4.44 13.86 29.87
N PHE A 6 4.68 13.01 28.88
CA PHE A 6 5.35 11.72 29.08
C PHE A 6 6.85 11.84 28.86
N THR A 7 7.64 11.16 29.70
CA THR A 7 9.09 11.01 29.47
C THR A 7 9.36 10.05 28.31
N ASP A 8 10.58 10.04 27.77
CA ASP A 8 10.93 9.14 26.68
C ASP A 8 11.09 7.68 27.16
N GLU A 9 11.39 7.48 28.45
CA GLU A 9 11.34 6.17 29.11
C GLU A 9 9.91 5.62 29.17
N GLN A 10 8.92 6.44 29.58
CA GLN A 10 7.50 6.06 29.58
C GLN A 10 7.02 5.66 28.18
N LYS A 11 7.35 6.48 27.16
CA LYS A 11 7.03 6.17 25.75
C LYS A 11 7.69 4.88 25.29
N GLN A 12 8.95 4.66 25.66
CA GLN A 12 9.67 3.43 25.33
C GLN A 12 9.06 2.20 26.00
N GLN A 13 8.64 2.31 27.27
CA GLN A 13 8.02 1.22 28.04
C GLN A 13 6.63 0.86 27.49
N ALA A 14 5.79 1.86 27.20
CA ALA A 14 4.52 1.63 26.51
C ALA A 14 4.73 0.99 25.13
N ASN A 15 5.72 1.44 24.36
CA ASN A 15 6.07 0.83 23.07
C ASN A 15 6.79 -0.52 23.16
N SER A 16 7.22 -1.01 24.32
CA SER A 16 7.80 -2.36 24.47
C SER A 16 6.81 -3.44 24.90
N VAL A 17 5.54 -3.10 25.16
CA VAL A 17 4.46 -4.08 25.43
C VAL A 17 4.35 -5.12 24.31
N ASP A 18 4.29 -6.41 24.67
CA ASP A 18 4.11 -7.51 23.72
C ASP A 18 2.67 -7.57 23.20
N LEU A 19 2.48 -7.29 21.91
CA LEU A 19 1.17 -7.30 21.26
C LEU A 19 0.57 -8.72 21.16
N VAL A 20 1.38 -9.77 21.30
CA VAL A 20 0.91 -11.16 21.37
C VAL A 20 0.19 -11.42 22.69
N ASP A 21 0.80 -11.02 23.81
CA ASP A 21 0.22 -11.11 25.15
C ASP A 21 -1.00 -10.19 25.29
N PHE A 22 -0.86 -8.93 24.85
CA PHE A 22 -1.94 -7.96 24.83
C PHE A 22 -3.19 -8.51 24.12
N LEU A 23 -3.06 -8.94 22.85
CA LEU A 23 -4.21 -9.47 22.10
C LEU A 23 -4.81 -10.73 22.76
N GLN A 24 -3.98 -11.65 23.26
CA GLN A 24 -4.47 -12.85 23.94
C GLN A 24 -5.27 -12.52 25.20
N ARG A 25 -4.86 -11.51 25.98
CA ARG A 25 -5.62 -11.03 27.16
C ARG A 25 -6.92 -10.32 26.78
N GLN A 26 -7.00 -9.70 25.60
CA GLN A 26 -8.23 -9.13 25.03
C GLN A 26 -9.15 -10.21 24.41
N GLY A 27 -8.81 -11.50 24.51
CA GLY A 27 -9.58 -12.62 23.93
C GLY A 27 -9.37 -12.83 22.43
N GLU A 28 -8.45 -12.09 21.81
CA GLU A 28 -8.24 -12.10 20.36
C GLU A 28 -7.47 -13.33 19.88
N GLN A 29 -7.91 -13.88 18.74
CA GLN A 29 -7.35 -15.13 18.22
C GLN A 29 -6.17 -14.87 17.27
N LEU A 30 -5.04 -15.50 17.58
CA LEU A 30 -3.81 -15.44 16.79
C LEU A 30 -3.50 -16.79 16.10
N VAL A 31 -3.04 -16.74 14.85
CA VAL A 31 -2.61 -17.91 14.06
C VAL A 31 -1.14 -17.77 13.70
N ARG A 32 -0.35 -18.85 13.81
CA ARG A 32 1.09 -18.77 13.56
C ARG A 32 1.38 -18.56 12.08
N SER A 33 2.13 -17.51 11.75
CA SER A 33 2.55 -17.14 10.39
C SER A 33 4.09 -17.09 10.33
N GLY A 34 4.72 -18.28 10.35
CA GLY A 34 6.17 -18.42 10.36
C GLY A 34 6.82 -17.89 11.65
N ARG A 35 7.52 -16.75 11.55
CA ARG A 35 8.15 -16.07 12.70
C ARG A 35 7.18 -15.18 13.48
N GLU A 36 6.02 -14.89 12.92
CA GLU A 36 5.05 -13.90 13.38
C GLU A 36 3.72 -14.57 13.70
N TRP A 37 2.78 -13.80 14.24
CA TRP A 37 1.39 -14.20 14.43
C TRP A 37 0.50 -13.36 13.53
N ARG A 38 -0.41 -13.99 12.78
CA ARG A 38 -1.51 -13.32 12.08
C ARG A 38 -2.70 -13.19 13.02
N TRP A 39 -3.29 -12.00 13.08
CA TRP A 39 -4.53 -11.78 13.83
C TRP A 39 -5.73 -12.32 13.02
N LYS A 40 -6.66 -13.07 13.62
CA LYS A 40 -7.83 -13.57 12.90
C LYS A 40 -8.86 -12.50 12.54
N ARG A 41 -9.02 -11.48 13.40
CA ARG A 41 -9.99 -10.39 13.19
C ARG A 41 -9.60 -9.47 12.03
N HIS A 42 -8.28 -9.29 11.85
CA HIS A 42 -7.69 -8.59 10.72
C HIS A 42 -6.56 -9.46 10.14
N ASP A 43 -6.91 -10.36 9.23
CA ASP A 43 -6.01 -11.33 8.59
C ASP A 43 -4.80 -10.72 7.85
N SER A 44 -4.97 -9.48 7.39
CA SER A 44 -3.92 -8.64 6.82
C SER A 44 -2.89 -8.13 7.86
N VAL A 45 -3.16 -8.24 9.17
CA VAL A 45 -2.27 -7.78 10.25
C VAL A 45 -1.45 -8.95 10.80
N THR A 46 -0.12 -8.81 10.79
CA THR A 46 0.79 -9.61 11.62
C THR A 46 1.31 -8.83 12.82
N VAL A 47 1.59 -9.55 13.90
CA VAL A 47 2.23 -9.05 15.12
C VAL A 47 3.42 -9.93 15.50
N ARG A 48 4.46 -9.32 16.06
CA ARG A 48 5.72 -9.97 16.41
C ARG A 48 6.34 -9.27 17.62
N GLY A 49 6.01 -9.74 18.82
CA GLY A 49 6.37 -9.01 20.03
C GLY A 49 5.64 -7.67 20.07
N ASN A 50 6.36 -6.59 20.31
CA ASN A 50 5.85 -5.22 20.34
C ASN A 50 5.69 -4.56 18.96
N GLN A 51 5.93 -5.28 17.86
CA GLN A 51 5.81 -4.74 16.50
C GLN A 51 4.60 -5.33 15.77
N TRP A 52 3.99 -4.54 14.88
CA TRP A 52 2.91 -4.96 14.01
C TRP A 52 3.07 -4.45 12.58
N PHE A 53 2.42 -5.13 11.63
CA PHE A 53 2.37 -4.71 10.23
C PHE A 53 1.05 -5.12 9.57
N ARG A 54 0.31 -4.18 8.96
CA ARG A 54 -0.87 -4.44 8.13
C ARG A 54 -0.45 -4.51 6.66
N HIS A 55 -0.34 -5.73 6.14
CA HIS A 55 0.12 -6.02 4.78
C HIS A 55 -0.69 -5.32 3.67
N SER A 56 -2.00 -5.11 3.85
CA SER A 56 -2.84 -4.45 2.85
C SER A 56 -2.46 -2.98 2.64
N ARG A 57 -2.22 -2.22 3.72
CA ARG A 57 -1.80 -0.80 3.64
C ARG A 57 -0.29 -0.59 3.55
N LYS A 58 0.50 -1.64 3.80
CA LYS A 58 1.96 -1.58 4.00
C LYS A 58 2.36 -0.64 5.16
N GLU A 59 1.52 -0.57 6.18
CA GLU A 59 1.68 0.25 7.39
C GLU A 59 2.06 -0.64 8.58
N GLY A 60 2.76 -0.09 9.57
CA GLY A 60 3.16 -0.80 10.77
C GLY A 60 3.81 0.13 11.78
N GLY A 61 3.97 -0.36 13.01
CA GLY A 61 4.48 0.43 14.12
C GLY A 61 4.75 -0.43 15.36
N HIS A 62 4.74 0.24 16.51
CA HIS A 62 4.90 -0.35 17.82
C HIS A 62 3.57 -0.38 18.60
N ALA A 63 3.61 -0.75 19.89
CA ALA A 63 2.40 -1.00 20.67
C ALA A 63 1.52 0.23 20.88
N ILE A 64 2.10 1.44 21.01
CA ILE A 64 1.31 2.69 21.08
C ILE A 64 0.53 2.87 19.78
N ASP A 65 1.19 2.80 18.62
CA ASP A 65 0.56 2.95 17.30
C ASP A 65 -0.58 1.93 17.11
N PHE A 66 -0.40 0.70 17.63
CA PHE A 66 -1.37 -0.38 17.54
C PHE A 66 -2.69 -0.08 18.28
N VAL A 67 -2.61 0.39 19.52
CA VAL A 67 -3.82 0.72 20.29
C VAL A 67 -4.42 2.07 19.88
N GLN A 68 -3.58 3.02 19.42
CA GLN A 68 -4.05 4.26 18.82
C GLN A 68 -4.88 4.03 17.55
N GLN A 69 -4.49 3.05 16.72
CA GLN A 69 -5.33 2.53 15.66
C GLN A 69 -6.59 1.88 16.24
N PHE A 70 -6.42 0.64 16.74
CA PHE A 70 -7.50 -0.34 16.63
C PHE A 70 -8.37 -0.43 17.89
N TYR A 71 -8.01 0.36 18.90
CA TYR A 71 -8.83 0.67 20.06
C TYR A 71 -9.26 2.16 20.03
N ASP A 72 -8.83 2.90 18.99
CA ASP A 72 -9.14 4.31 18.71
C ASP A 72 -8.71 5.28 19.83
N MET A 73 -7.69 4.90 20.60
CA MET A 73 -7.15 5.70 21.72
C MET A 73 -6.34 6.90 21.20
N SER A 74 -6.44 8.05 21.86
CA SER A 74 -5.49 9.16 21.64
C SER A 74 -4.09 8.79 22.16
N PHE A 75 -3.06 9.57 21.82
CA PHE A 75 -1.69 9.25 22.25
C PHE A 75 -1.55 9.19 23.78
N PRO A 76 -2.12 10.11 24.59
CA PRO A 76 -2.06 10.00 26.05
C PRO A 76 -2.81 8.78 26.60
N GLU A 77 -4.02 8.49 26.12
CA GLU A 77 -4.79 7.31 26.55
C GLU A 77 -4.05 6.02 26.20
N ALA A 78 -3.44 5.94 25.01
CA ALA A 78 -2.63 4.81 24.57
C ALA A 78 -1.42 4.58 25.48
N VAL A 79 -0.70 5.64 25.87
CA VAL A 79 0.44 5.52 26.78
C VAL A 79 -0.01 5.11 28.18
N ASN A 80 -1.00 5.76 28.78
CA ASN A 80 -1.51 5.38 30.11
C ASN A 80 -1.98 3.93 30.15
N TYR A 81 -2.73 3.49 29.13
CA TYR A 81 -3.29 2.14 29.05
C TYR A 81 -2.20 1.06 28.90
N LEU A 82 -1.14 1.34 28.15
CA LEU A 82 0.02 0.45 27.97
C LEU A 82 1.03 0.51 29.12
N LEU A 83 1.01 1.57 29.95
CA LEU A 83 1.71 1.61 31.24
C LEU A 83 0.90 0.95 32.36
N GLY A 84 -0.41 0.74 32.15
CA GLY A 84 -1.32 0.13 33.13
C GLY A 84 -1.89 1.13 34.15
N GLU A 85 -1.63 2.43 34.01
CA GLU A 85 -1.98 3.45 35.03
C GLU A 85 -3.49 3.57 35.26
N ASP A 86 -4.30 3.47 34.20
CA ASP A 86 -5.77 3.57 34.28
C ASP A 86 -6.49 2.25 34.64
N CYS A 87 -5.78 1.11 34.68
CA CYS A 87 -6.40 -0.22 34.78
C CYS A 87 -5.73 -1.23 35.73
N GLY A 88 -4.54 -0.92 36.26
CA GLY A 88 -3.80 -1.80 37.17
C GLY A 88 -3.23 -3.08 36.53
N VAL A 89 -3.15 -3.14 35.20
CA VAL A 89 -2.68 -4.32 34.46
C VAL A 89 -1.21 -4.17 34.07
N GLU A 90 -0.34 -5.02 34.63
CA GLU A 90 1.03 -5.16 34.14
C GLU A 90 1.05 -6.02 32.84
N TRP A 91 1.34 -5.38 31.71
CA TRP A 91 1.52 -6.03 30.41
C TRP A 91 2.91 -6.67 30.29
N ASN A 92 3.01 -7.81 29.60
CA ASN A 92 4.32 -8.42 29.35
C ASN A 92 5.19 -7.54 28.46
N GLN A 93 6.42 -7.27 28.88
CA GLN A 93 7.37 -6.41 28.18
C GLN A 93 8.31 -7.22 27.30
N THR A 94 8.46 -6.81 26.03
CA THR A 94 9.44 -7.41 25.12
C THR A 94 10.85 -6.97 25.48
N VAL A 95 11.68 -7.95 25.86
CA VAL A 95 13.12 -7.72 26.03
C VAL A 95 13.70 -7.35 24.66
N LYS A 96 14.45 -6.22 24.61
CA LYS A 96 15.22 -5.79 23.43
C LYS A 96 16.39 -6.74 23.15
N SER A 97 16.09 -7.98 22.76
CA SER A 97 17.10 -8.88 22.20
C SER A 97 17.60 -8.32 20.87
N ALA A 98 18.91 -8.32 20.65
CA ALA A 98 19.48 -7.88 19.38
C ALA A 98 18.89 -8.75 18.24
N PRO A 99 18.55 -8.17 17.07
CA PRO A 99 17.99 -8.94 15.96
C PRO A 99 18.86 -10.15 15.63
N ALA A 100 18.28 -11.36 15.73
CA ALA A 100 19.02 -12.60 15.54
C ALA A 100 19.83 -12.54 14.23
N PRO A 101 21.14 -12.85 14.27
CA PRO A 101 22.06 -12.53 13.18
C PRO A 101 21.57 -13.16 11.88
N ARG A 102 21.55 -12.36 10.80
CA ARG A 102 21.13 -12.82 9.47
C ARG A 102 21.94 -14.06 9.09
N LYS A 103 21.26 -15.21 8.93
CA LYS A 103 21.91 -16.43 8.43
C LYS A 103 22.51 -16.15 7.06
N LYS A 104 23.66 -16.77 6.78
CA LYS A 104 24.25 -16.77 5.44
C LYS A 104 23.28 -17.42 4.46
N PHE A 105 23.11 -16.82 3.29
CA PHE A 105 22.35 -17.41 2.19
C PHE A 105 22.98 -18.75 1.78
N THR A 106 22.14 -19.77 1.63
CA THR A 106 22.50 -21.08 1.09
C THR A 106 21.35 -21.59 0.24
N LEU A 107 21.63 -22.07 -0.98
CA LEU A 107 20.62 -22.70 -1.81
C LEU A 107 20.10 -24.00 -1.15
N PRO A 108 18.79 -24.30 -1.25
CA PRO A 108 18.25 -25.62 -0.98
C PRO A 108 18.98 -26.72 -1.74
N GLU A 109 19.04 -27.94 -1.20
CA GLU A 109 19.61 -29.07 -1.94
C GLU A 109 18.71 -29.39 -3.15
N ALA A 110 19.32 -29.54 -4.33
CA ALA A 110 18.59 -29.88 -5.55
C ALA A 110 18.15 -31.35 -5.55
N ASN A 111 16.92 -31.60 -6.01
CA ASN A 111 16.46 -32.94 -6.31
C ASN A 111 17.21 -33.50 -7.53
N HIS A 112 17.31 -34.83 -7.60
CA HIS A 112 17.97 -35.57 -8.67
C HIS A 112 17.28 -35.45 -10.04
N ASP A 113 15.99 -35.06 -10.06
CA ASP A 113 15.29 -34.63 -11.26
C ASP A 113 14.26 -33.53 -10.94
N MET A 114 13.64 -32.97 -11.98
CA MET A 114 12.65 -31.89 -11.90
C MET A 114 11.23 -32.34 -12.31
N ARG A 115 10.89 -33.63 -12.16
CA ARG A 115 9.63 -34.17 -12.70
C ARG A 115 8.39 -33.48 -12.12
N ARG A 116 8.39 -33.09 -10.84
CA ARG A 116 7.23 -32.45 -10.19
C ARG A 116 7.14 -30.98 -10.60
N VAL A 117 8.27 -30.27 -10.68
CA VAL A 117 8.33 -28.87 -11.14
C VAL A 117 7.92 -28.75 -12.60
N PHE A 118 8.42 -29.60 -13.50
CA PHE A 118 7.97 -29.62 -14.90
C PHE A 118 6.48 -29.99 -15.02
N ALA A 119 6.00 -30.99 -14.26
CA ALA A 119 4.58 -31.35 -14.26
C ALA A 119 3.68 -30.21 -13.74
N TYR A 120 4.09 -29.49 -12.70
CA TYR A 120 3.36 -28.34 -12.16
C TYR A 120 3.37 -27.17 -13.14
N LEU A 121 4.55 -26.69 -13.54
CA LEU A 121 4.66 -25.49 -14.38
C LEU A 121 4.03 -25.69 -15.77
N ILE A 122 4.18 -26.86 -16.39
CA ILE A 122 3.56 -27.12 -17.70
C ILE A 122 2.07 -27.50 -17.56
N LYS A 123 1.68 -28.42 -16.66
CA LYS A 123 0.29 -28.95 -16.64
C LYS A 123 -0.70 -28.21 -15.72
N ARG A 124 -0.21 -27.32 -14.84
CA ARG A 124 -1.05 -26.53 -13.91
C ARG A 124 -0.87 -25.03 -14.07
N ARG A 125 0.27 -24.58 -14.59
CA ARG A 125 0.56 -23.18 -14.90
C ARG A 125 0.70 -22.89 -16.40
N PHE A 126 0.55 -23.91 -17.26
CA PHE A 126 0.53 -23.80 -18.73
C PHE A 126 1.78 -23.16 -19.37
N ILE A 127 2.89 -23.09 -18.62
CA ILE A 127 4.17 -22.53 -19.10
C ILE A 127 4.70 -23.35 -20.27
N ASP A 128 5.16 -22.68 -21.32
CA ASP A 128 5.73 -23.34 -22.50
C ASP A 128 6.96 -24.19 -22.11
N ARG A 129 7.00 -25.42 -22.62
CA ARG A 129 8.04 -26.40 -22.31
C ARG A 129 9.43 -25.93 -22.71
N GLU A 130 9.59 -25.25 -23.84
CA GLU A 130 10.88 -24.75 -24.32
C GLU A 130 11.34 -23.52 -23.54
N VAL A 131 10.41 -22.66 -23.14
CA VAL A 131 10.68 -21.56 -22.19
C VAL A 131 11.21 -22.14 -20.87
N LEU A 132 10.46 -23.04 -20.23
CA LEU A 132 10.88 -23.66 -18.96
C LEU A 132 12.21 -24.42 -19.10
N SER A 133 12.40 -25.15 -20.19
CA SER A 133 13.64 -25.89 -20.44
C SER A 133 14.85 -24.97 -20.60
N ARG A 134 14.67 -23.77 -21.16
CA ARG A 134 15.75 -22.76 -21.25
C ARG A 134 16.19 -22.27 -19.88
N PHE A 135 15.26 -21.92 -19.00
CA PHE A 135 15.58 -21.48 -17.63
C PHE A 135 16.16 -22.61 -16.77
N ALA A 136 15.71 -23.84 -16.94
CA ALA A 136 16.30 -25.01 -16.27
C ALA A 136 17.73 -25.32 -16.76
N HIS A 137 17.99 -25.19 -18.07
CA HIS A 137 19.32 -25.39 -18.64
C HIS A 137 20.36 -24.37 -18.12
N GLU A 138 19.96 -23.10 -18.01
CA GLU A 138 20.78 -22.03 -17.40
C GLU A 138 20.84 -22.13 -15.86
N LYS A 139 20.30 -23.20 -15.26
CA LYS A 139 20.24 -23.46 -13.81
C LYS A 139 19.52 -22.37 -13.00
N LEU A 140 18.68 -21.57 -13.65
CA LEU A 140 17.87 -20.52 -13.02
C LEU A 140 16.59 -21.10 -12.38
N ILE A 141 16.17 -22.31 -12.77
CA ILE A 141 15.06 -23.03 -12.14
C ILE A 141 15.49 -24.47 -11.82
N TYR A 142 15.20 -24.93 -10.61
CA TYR A 142 15.35 -26.34 -10.22
C TYR A 142 14.23 -26.80 -9.26
N GLU A 143 14.23 -28.08 -8.90
CA GLU A 143 13.31 -28.67 -7.92
C GLU A 143 14.08 -28.93 -6.60
N ASP A 144 13.58 -28.48 -5.45
CA ASP A 144 14.24 -28.79 -4.17
C ASP A 144 13.97 -30.25 -3.72
N LYS A 145 14.94 -30.85 -3.03
CA LYS A 145 14.93 -32.26 -2.63
C LYS A 145 13.99 -32.60 -1.46
N GLU A 146 13.70 -31.63 -0.59
CA GLU A 146 13.04 -31.88 0.70
C GLU A 146 11.51 -31.78 0.59
N TYR A 147 11.04 -30.80 -0.17
CA TYR A 147 9.62 -30.46 -0.33
C TYR A 147 9.16 -30.48 -1.79
N HIS A 148 10.09 -30.52 -2.76
CA HIS A 148 9.82 -30.44 -4.20
C HIS A 148 9.19 -29.12 -4.66
N ASN A 149 9.52 -27.98 -4.02
CA ASN A 149 9.15 -26.68 -4.56
C ASN A 149 9.89 -26.42 -5.88
N ALA A 150 9.28 -25.63 -6.76
CA ALA A 150 10.03 -24.92 -7.80
C ALA A 150 10.89 -23.84 -7.13
N VAL A 151 12.20 -23.93 -7.31
CA VAL A 151 13.16 -22.94 -6.84
C VAL A 151 13.62 -22.09 -8.02
N PHE A 152 13.43 -20.78 -7.92
CA PHE A 152 13.83 -19.79 -8.91
C PHE A 152 15.06 -19.05 -8.36
N ILE A 153 16.21 -19.22 -9.00
CA ILE A 153 17.48 -18.63 -8.56
C ILE A 153 17.64 -17.24 -9.14
N GLY A 154 18.00 -16.29 -8.29
CA GLY A 154 18.47 -14.99 -8.69
C GLY A 154 19.99 -14.85 -8.49
N LEU A 155 20.66 -14.41 -9.56
CA LEU A 155 22.13 -14.33 -9.64
C LEU A 155 22.66 -12.93 -9.31
N GLY A 156 23.79 -12.88 -8.63
CA GLY A 156 24.62 -11.69 -8.51
C GLY A 156 25.63 -11.55 -9.65
N GLU A 157 26.55 -10.63 -9.44
CA GLU A 157 27.75 -10.47 -10.25
C GLU A 157 28.52 -11.80 -10.36
N ASN A 158 29.16 -12.02 -11.50
CA ASN A 158 29.92 -13.25 -11.80
C ASN A 158 29.08 -14.54 -11.68
N SER A 159 27.77 -14.45 -11.89
CA SER A 159 26.82 -15.58 -11.83
C SER A 159 26.76 -16.31 -10.48
N VAL A 160 27.09 -15.62 -9.38
CA VAL A 160 27.02 -16.18 -8.02
C VAL A 160 25.58 -16.11 -7.50
N PRO A 161 24.92 -17.20 -7.11
CA PRO A 161 23.57 -17.14 -6.52
C PRO A 161 23.53 -16.24 -5.28
N ARG A 162 22.62 -15.24 -5.29
CA ARG A 162 22.39 -14.31 -4.17
C ARG A 162 20.97 -14.38 -3.61
N HIS A 163 20.04 -14.98 -4.33
CA HIS A 163 18.64 -15.15 -3.93
C HIS A 163 18.10 -16.50 -4.42
N ALA A 164 17.10 -17.04 -3.71
CA ALA A 164 16.20 -18.03 -4.27
C ALA A 164 14.75 -17.83 -3.79
N HIS A 165 13.80 -17.76 -4.72
CA HIS A 165 12.36 -17.83 -4.44
C HIS A 165 11.88 -19.29 -4.51
N LYS A 166 11.01 -19.72 -3.60
CA LYS A 166 10.39 -21.05 -3.59
C LYS A 166 8.87 -20.98 -3.80
N ARG A 167 8.34 -21.82 -4.71
CA ARG A 167 6.91 -22.00 -4.97
C ARG A 167 6.50 -23.47 -4.88
N GLY A 168 5.54 -23.79 -4.03
CA GLY A 168 5.02 -25.14 -3.83
C GLY A 168 4.33 -25.69 -5.08
N THR A 169 4.68 -26.93 -5.45
CA THR A 169 4.07 -27.65 -6.59
C THR A 169 2.82 -28.43 -6.21
N TYR A 170 2.46 -28.49 -4.92
CA TYR A 170 1.23 -29.15 -4.46
C TYR A 170 0.00 -28.37 -4.94
N THR A 171 -1.07 -29.09 -5.29
CA THR A 171 -2.33 -28.52 -5.79
C THR A 171 -3.49 -28.82 -4.85
N GLN A 172 -3.21 -28.95 -3.56
CA GLN A 172 -4.17 -29.22 -2.49
C GLN A 172 -3.74 -28.40 -1.27
N GLY A 173 -4.63 -27.56 -0.75
CA GLY A 173 -4.28 -26.51 0.21
C GLY A 173 -3.47 -25.36 -0.41
N GLU A 174 -3.11 -24.39 0.44
CA GLU A 174 -2.36 -23.20 0.03
C GLU A 174 -0.93 -23.53 -0.44
N PRO A 175 -0.53 -23.19 -1.68
CA PRO A 175 0.80 -23.45 -2.18
C PRO A 175 1.81 -22.49 -1.54
N TYR A 176 2.76 -23.04 -0.79
CA TYR A 176 3.85 -22.29 -0.16
C TYR A 176 4.53 -21.33 -1.16
N LYS A 177 4.69 -20.05 -0.75
CA LYS A 177 5.43 -19.01 -1.49
C LYS A 177 6.37 -18.30 -0.53
N GLY A 178 7.62 -18.07 -0.93
CA GLY A 178 8.57 -17.29 -0.11
C GLY A 178 10.03 -17.45 -0.48
N ASN A 179 10.84 -16.47 -0.07
CA ASN A 179 12.27 -16.42 -0.35
C ASN A 179 13.06 -17.26 0.66
N VAL A 180 14.17 -17.87 0.24
CA VAL A 180 15.08 -18.63 1.10
C VAL A 180 15.76 -17.70 2.11
N GLU A 181 15.95 -18.17 3.34
CA GLU A 181 16.54 -17.34 4.41
C GLU A 181 17.95 -16.87 4.02
N GLY A 182 18.22 -15.57 4.23
CA GLY A 182 19.47 -14.92 3.87
C GLY A 182 19.53 -14.35 2.45
N SER A 183 18.54 -14.62 1.58
CA SER A 183 18.47 -14.06 0.21
C SER A 183 18.54 -12.53 0.19
N ASP A 184 19.28 -11.96 -0.76
CA ASP A 184 19.34 -10.52 -0.99
C ASP A 184 18.24 -10.10 -2.00
N PRO A 185 17.23 -9.29 -1.61
CA PRO A 185 16.11 -8.91 -2.47
C PRO A 185 16.50 -8.02 -3.66
N LYS A 186 17.76 -7.56 -3.75
CA LYS A 186 18.28 -6.87 -4.93
C LYS A 186 18.56 -7.80 -6.12
N TYR A 187 18.59 -9.11 -5.89
CA TYR A 187 19.01 -10.10 -6.89
C TYR A 187 18.01 -11.26 -7.01
N SER A 188 16.71 -10.97 -7.04
CA SER A 188 15.63 -11.93 -7.31
C SER A 188 15.75 -12.62 -8.69
N PHE A 189 14.79 -13.48 -9.05
CA PHE A 189 14.78 -14.16 -10.35
C PHE A 189 14.65 -13.18 -11.52
N HIS A 190 15.51 -13.33 -12.54
CA HIS A 190 15.57 -12.44 -13.69
C HIS A 190 16.20 -13.11 -14.92
N TRP A 191 16.06 -12.44 -16.07
CA TRP A 191 16.73 -12.74 -17.33
C TRP A 191 17.14 -11.41 -17.97
N ILE A 192 18.40 -11.24 -18.38
CA ILE A 192 18.85 -10.06 -19.12
C ILE A 192 19.10 -10.43 -20.58
N GLY A 193 18.53 -9.62 -21.47
CA GLY A 193 18.72 -9.70 -22.92
C GLY A 193 19.42 -8.47 -23.49
N GLU A 194 19.58 -8.46 -24.82
CA GLU A 194 20.26 -7.41 -25.59
C GLU A 194 19.45 -6.10 -25.73
N SER A 195 18.13 -6.15 -25.62
CA SER A 195 17.26 -4.97 -25.82
C SER A 195 17.26 -4.05 -24.61
N GLY A 196 17.15 -2.75 -24.83
CA GLY A 196 17.06 -1.74 -23.78
C GLY A 196 15.72 -1.67 -23.02
N VAL A 197 14.94 -2.75 -22.99
CA VAL A 197 13.62 -2.83 -22.33
C VAL A 197 13.65 -3.84 -21.20
N LEU A 198 13.25 -3.41 -20.00
CA LEU A 198 13.08 -4.24 -18.80
C LEU A 198 11.60 -4.42 -18.47
N HIS A 199 11.13 -5.66 -18.43
CA HIS A 199 9.79 -6.03 -17.98
C HIS A 199 9.82 -6.46 -16.51
N VAL A 200 8.89 -5.98 -15.69
CA VAL A 200 8.92 -6.11 -14.22
C VAL A 200 7.64 -6.81 -13.72
N PHE A 201 7.77 -7.90 -12.96
CA PHE A 201 6.65 -8.74 -12.51
C PHE A 201 6.67 -8.95 -11.00
N GLU A 202 5.53 -9.29 -10.38
CA GLU A 202 5.53 -9.62 -8.95
C GLU A 202 6.20 -10.96 -8.64
N ALA A 203 5.99 -11.99 -9.47
CA ALA A 203 6.52 -13.33 -9.19
C ALA A 203 6.99 -14.11 -10.45
N PRO A 204 7.82 -15.17 -10.27
CA PRO A 204 8.42 -15.92 -11.39
C PRO A 204 7.44 -16.64 -12.31
N VAL A 205 6.28 -17.05 -11.79
CA VAL A 205 5.27 -17.76 -12.60
C VAL A 205 4.68 -16.84 -13.66
N ASP A 206 4.53 -15.57 -13.34
CA ASP A 206 3.81 -14.57 -14.12
C ASP A 206 4.73 -13.99 -15.19
N MET A 207 6.00 -13.77 -14.85
CA MET A 207 7.09 -13.54 -15.81
C MET A 207 7.19 -14.68 -16.86
N LEU A 208 7.16 -15.94 -16.44
CA LEU A 208 7.19 -17.09 -17.36
C LEU A 208 5.89 -17.22 -18.18
N SER A 209 4.76 -16.78 -17.63
CA SER A 209 3.47 -16.79 -18.32
C SER A 209 3.44 -15.71 -19.41
N PHE A 210 3.90 -14.50 -19.11
CA PHE A 210 4.08 -13.44 -20.08
C PHE A 210 5.02 -13.84 -21.22
N ILE A 211 6.15 -14.51 -20.92
CA ILE A 211 7.06 -15.06 -21.94
C ILE A 211 6.38 -16.17 -22.78
N THR A 212 5.51 -16.98 -22.17
CA THR A 212 4.73 -18.03 -22.86
C THR A 212 3.66 -17.46 -23.79
N LEU A 213 3.06 -16.33 -23.43
CA LEU A 213 2.15 -15.57 -24.29
C LEU A 213 2.92 -14.86 -25.42
N ASN A 214 4.06 -14.24 -25.09
CA ASN A 214 4.87 -13.41 -25.98
C ASN A 214 6.17 -14.10 -26.45
N ARG A 215 6.06 -15.32 -27.00
CA ARG A 215 7.23 -16.17 -27.35
C ARG A 215 8.12 -15.65 -28.48
N LYS A 216 7.70 -14.63 -29.24
CA LYS A 216 8.53 -14.08 -30.33
C LYS A 216 9.74 -13.34 -29.75
N ASP A 217 10.94 -13.76 -30.15
CA ASP A 217 12.23 -13.13 -29.82
C ASP A 217 12.52 -12.90 -28.33
N TRP A 218 11.76 -13.55 -27.41
CA TRP A 218 11.73 -13.23 -25.98
C TRP A 218 13.10 -13.13 -25.32
N ARG A 219 14.05 -14.00 -25.69
CA ARG A 219 15.42 -14.03 -25.14
C ARG A 219 16.20 -12.72 -25.35
N ARG A 220 15.80 -11.89 -26.32
CA ARG A 220 16.37 -10.56 -26.58
C ARG A 220 15.92 -9.52 -25.56
N HIS A 221 14.81 -9.73 -24.87
CA HIS A 221 14.27 -8.82 -23.86
C HIS A 221 14.78 -9.12 -22.46
N SER A 222 14.70 -8.14 -21.56
CA SER A 222 15.05 -8.29 -20.15
C SER A 222 13.78 -8.37 -19.29
N TYR A 223 13.85 -9.17 -18.23
CA TYR A 223 12.76 -9.51 -17.32
C TYR A 223 13.27 -9.62 -15.88
N VAL A 224 12.51 -9.15 -14.90
CA VAL A 224 12.85 -9.27 -13.46
C VAL A 224 11.60 -9.46 -12.62
N THR A 225 11.67 -10.31 -11.59
CA THR A 225 10.63 -10.42 -10.56
C THR A 225 10.96 -9.55 -9.36
N LEU A 226 9.96 -9.07 -8.65
CA LEU A 226 10.13 -8.36 -7.38
C LEU A 226 9.93 -9.26 -6.16
N ASP A 227 9.48 -10.50 -6.39
CA ASP A 227 9.07 -11.51 -5.40
C ASP A 227 8.13 -10.95 -4.33
N GLY A 228 7.15 -10.17 -4.81
CA GLY A 228 6.36 -9.19 -4.07
C GLY A 228 6.26 -7.89 -4.89
N VAL A 229 6.27 -6.73 -4.23
CA VAL A 229 6.08 -5.40 -4.88
C VAL A 229 7.25 -4.43 -4.67
N SER A 230 8.43 -4.88 -4.25
CA SER A 230 9.53 -3.99 -3.85
C SER A 230 10.54 -3.70 -4.97
N GLU A 231 10.87 -2.42 -5.13
CA GLU A 231 11.75 -1.80 -6.10
C GLU A 231 13.19 -2.33 -6.16
N HIS A 232 13.66 -3.02 -5.12
CA HIS A 232 15.06 -3.43 -4.92
C HIS A 232 15.68 -4.13 -6.15
N ALA A 233 14.97 -5.11 -6.72
CA ALA A 233 15.46 -5.89 -7.84
C ALA A 233 15.46 -5.11 -9.16
N MET A 234 14.36 -4.41 -9.46
CA MET A 234 14.24 -3.54 -10.63
C MET A 234 15.37 -2.50 -10.66
N LEU A 235 15.56 -1.77 -9.56
CA LEU A 235 16.61 -0.75 -9.46
C LEU A 235 18.01 -1.36 -9.58
N ARG A 236 18.27 -2.54 -9.01
CA ARG A 236 19.58 -3.20 -9.16
C ARG A 236 19.84 -3.68 -10.59
N GLN A 237 18.83 -4.18 -11.30
CA GLN A 237 19.01 -4.56 -12.70
C GLN A 237 19.23 -3.34 -13.61
N LEU A 238 18.57 -2.22 -13.34
CA LEU A 238 18.83 -0.96 -14.05
C LEU A 238 20.22 -0.38 -13.76
N GLU A 239 20.71 -0.52 -12.52
CA GLU A 239 22.08 -0.13 -12.14
C GLU A 239 23.16 -1.00 -12.81
N LEU A 240 22.96 -2.32 -12.84
CA LEU A 240 23.91 -3.29 -13.41
C LEU A 240 23.91 -3.33 -14.94
N ASN A 241 22.84 -2.89 -15.60
CA ASN A 241 22.66 -3.02 -17.04
C ASN A 241 22.32 -1.66 -17.69
N PRO A 242 23.29 -0.75 -17.89
CA PRO A 242 23.02 0.61 -18.36
C PRO A 242 22.46 0.72 -19.78
N HIS A 243 22.34 -0.37 -20.54
CA HIS A 243 21.64 -0.42 -21.83
C HIS A 243 20.11 -0.41 -21.68
N LEU A 244 19.59 -0.77 -20.50
CA LEU A 244 18.18 -0.64 -20.18
C LEU A 244 17.81 0.84 -20.06
N LYS A 245 16.80 1.28 -20.83
CA LYS A 245 16.30 2.66 -20.91
C LYS A 245 14.80 2.77 -20.74
N SER A 246 14.05 1.78 -21.22
CA SER A 246 12.60 1.72 -21.07
C SER A 246 12.21 0.63 -20.07
N VAL A 247 11.17 0.88 -19.28
CA VAL A 247 10.67 -0.06 -18.27
C VAL A 247 9.19 -0.32 -18.51
N VAL A 248 8.78 -1.59 -18.45
CA VAL A 248 7.39 -2.01 -18.56
C VAL A 248 7.00 -2.69 -17.25
N LEU A 249 6.16 -2.03 -16.47
CA LEU A 249 5.61 -2.57 -15.23
C LEU A 249 4.45 -3.50 -15.57
N CYS A 250 4.62 -4.78 -15.26
CA CYS A 250 3.74 -5.89 -15.61
C CYS A 250 3.26 -6.62 -14.34
N LEU A 251 2.88 -5.85 -13.31
CA LEU A 251 2.46 -6.36 -11.99
C LEU A 251 1.03 -6.94 -12.03
N ASP A 252 0.57 -7.48 -10.90
CA ASP A 252 -0.76 -8.08 -10.79
C ASP A 252 -1.87 -7.02 -11.01
N HIS A 253 -2.96 -7.42 -11.64
CA HIS A 253 -4.16 -6.61 -11.82
C HIS A 253 -5.07 -6.71 -10.59
N ASP A 254 -4.52 -6.33 -9.43
CA ASP A 254 -5.25 -6.14 -8.17
C ASP A 254 -4.84 -4.83 -7.47
N GLU A 255 -5.48 -4.52 -6.34
CA GLU A 255 -5.23 -3.31 -5.54
C GLU A 255 -3.74 -3.10 -5.21
N ALA A 256 -3.03 -4.18 -4.83
CA ALA A 256 -1.63 -4.08 -4.40
C ALA A 256 -0.67 -3.87 -5.57
N GLY A 257 -0.94 -4.52 -6.71
CA GLY A 257 -0.18 -4.36 -7.96
C GLY A 257 -0.44 -3.02 -8.66
N ILE A 258 -1.65 -2.47 -8.56
CA ILE A 258 -2.00 -1.11 -9.02
C ILE A 258 -1.26 -0.05 -8.20
N GLU A 259 -1.31 -0.10 -6.86
CA GLU A 259 -0.52 0.79 -5.99
C GLU A 259 0.99 0.68 -6.29
N ALA A 260 1.49 -0.54 -6.45
CA ALA A 260 2.89 -0.79 -6.71
C ALA A 260 3.31 -0.18 -8.06
N SER A 261 2.50 -0.34 -9.11
CA SER A 261 2.78 0.21 -10.43
C SER A 261 2.89 1.73 -10.42
N GLY A 262 2.01 2.42 -9.69
CA GLY A 262 2.08 3.88 -9.49
C GLY A 262 3.38 4.29 -8.80
N ARG A 263 3.63 3.77 -7.59
CA ARG A 263 4.82 4.11 -6.80
C ARG A 263 6.13 3.76 -7.49
N LEU A 264 6.22 2.63 -8.20
CA LEU A 264 7.43 2.26 -8.94
C LEU A 264 7.68 3.20 -10.12
N LYS A 265 6.62 3.69 -10.78
CA LYS A 265 6.75 4.71 -11.84
C LYS A 265 7.33 6.02 -11.29
N ASP A 266 6.87 6.47 -10.13
CA ASP A 266 7.38 7.71 -9.52
C ASP A 266 8.86 7.55 -9.10
N ILE A 267 9.22 6.42 -8.47
CA ILE A 267 10.62 6.07 -8.16
C ILE A 267 11.49 6.01 -9.43
N LEU A 268 10.96 5.53 -10.56
CA LEU A 268 11.70 5.51 -11.83
C LEU A 268 11.90 6.91 -12.41
N LEU A 269 10.89 7.77 -12.34
CA LEU A 269 10.96 9.17 -12.76
C LEU A 269 11.99 9.96 -11.92
N GLU A 270 12.02 9.77 -10.60
CA GLU A 270 13.07 10.31 -9.72
C GLU A 270 14.49 9.84 -10.08
N LYS A 271 14.62 8.64 -10.66
CA LYS A 271 15.89 8.09 -11.17
C LYS A 271 16.19 8.47 -12.62
N GLY A 272 15.37 9.33 -13.23
CA GLY A 272 15.58 9.84 -14.60
C GLY A 272 15.11 8.90 -15.71
N TYR A 273 14.31 7.88 -15.41
CA TYR A 273 13.68 7.01 -16.42
C TYR A 273 12.34 7.61 -16.83
N THR A 274 12.28 8.21 -18.02
CA THR A 274 11.05 8.77 -18.63
C THR A 274 10.17 7.70 -19.27
N ASP A 275 10.80 6.67 -19.84
CA ASP A 275 10.16 5.70 -20.74
C ASP A 275 9.54 4.55 -19.95
N VAL A 276 8.62 4.89 -19.04
CA VAL A 276 7.98 3.96 -18.10
C VAL A 276 6.53 3.72 -18.49
N PHE A 277 6.26 2.48 -18.90
CA PHE A 277 4.96 1.98 -19.32
C PHE A 277 4.38 1.05 -18.26
N VAL A 278 3.06 0.94 -18.23
CA VAL A 278 2.34 -0.09 -17.46
C VAL A 278 1.61 -0.98 -18.45
N MET A 279 1.70 -2.29 -18.28
CA MET A 279 0.96 -3.28 -19.06
C MET A 279 0.24 -4.23 -18.11
N GLN A 280 -1.09 -4.29 -18.21
CA GLN A 280 -1.93 -5.12 -17.34
C GLN A 280 -2.37 -6.39 -18.06
N SER A 281 -2.56 -7.46 -17.29
CA SER A 281 -3.28 -8.67 -17.70
C SER A 281 -4.79 -8.39 -17.80
N GLN A 282 -5.52 -9.22 -18.54
CA GLN A 282 -6.99 -9.14 -18.63
C GLN A 282 -7.66 -9.69 -17.37
N HIS A 283 -7.01 -10.68 -16.75
CA HIS A 283 -7.40 -11.33 -15.50
C HIS A 283 -6.47 -10.89 -14.36
N LYS A 284 -6.59 -11.49 -13.16
CA LYS A 284 -5.80 -11.09 -11.99
C LYS A 284 -4.28 -11.01 -12.25
N ASP A 285 -3.73 -11.98 -12.98
CA ASP A 285 -2.30 -12.05 -13.28
C ASP A 285 -2.06 -12.69 -14.64
N TRP A 286 -0.81 -12.65 -15.11
CA TRP A 286 -0.40 -13.21 -16.40
C TRP A 286 -0.56 -14.73 -16.47
N ASN A 287 -0.61 -15.43 -15.34
CA ASN A 287 -0.88 -16.86 -15.31
C ASN A 287 -2.38 -17.16 -15.46
N GLU A 288 -3.26 -16.32 -14.90
CA GLU A 288 -4.71 -16.40 -15.16
C GLU A 288 -5.04 -16.10 -16.63
N ASP A 289 -4.39 -15.11 -17.27
CA ASP A 289 -4.50 -14.90 -18.72
C ASP A 289 -4.07 -16.14 -19.53
N LEU A 290 -2.97 -16.78 -19.13
CA LEU A 290 -2.48 -17.98 -19.79
C LEU A 290 -3.37 -19.22 -19.53
N LYS A 291 -3.99 -19.33 -18.35
CA LYS A 291 -5.02 -20.33 -18.04
C LYS A 291 -6.29 -20.14 -18.87
N ALA A 292 -6.76 -18.91 -19.02
CA ALA A 292 -7.93 -18.58 -19.84
C ALA A 292 -7.71 -19.04 -21.29
N ASN A 293 -6.54 -18.73 -21.86
CA ASN A 293 -6.11 -19.19 -23.19
C ASN A 293 -5.95 -20.71 -23.32
N ASN A 294 -5.95 -21.46 -22.21
CA ASN A 294 -5.93 -22.93 -22.17
C ASN A 294 -7.26 -23.54 -21.65
N GLY A 295 -8.36 -22.77 -21.61
CA GLY A 295 -9.69 -23.25 -21.26
C GLY A 295 -9.93 -23.51 -19.76
N VAL A 296 -9.10 -22.94 -18.88
CA VAL A 296 -9.31 -22.98 -17.42
C VAL A 296 -9.89 -21.65 -16.97
N SER A 297 -10.97 -21.69 -16.17
CA SER A 297 -11.60 -20.50 -15.60
C SER A 297 -10.59 -19.65 -14.81
N PRO A 298 -10.32 -18.40 -15.22
CA PRO A 298 -9.36 -17.52 -14.57
C PRO A 298 -9.95 -16.83 -13.33
N ILE A 299 -9.09 -16.33 -12.44
CA ILE A 299 -9.49 -15.36 -11.42
C ILE A 299 -9.62 -13.98 -12.10
N PRO A 300 -10.76 -13.27 -12.02
CA PRO A 300 -10.93 -11.97 -12.65
C PRO A 300 -9.97 -10.91 -12.06
N ALA A 301 -9.66 -9.89 -12.86
CA ALA A 301 -8.96 -8.70 -12.39
C ALA A 301 -9.78 -7.95 -11.33
N GLN A 302 -9.11 -7.27 -10.41
CA GLN A 302 -9.72 -6.44 -9.38
C GLN A 302 -9.22 -5.00 -9.52
N VAL A 303 -10.12 -4.07 -9.84
CA VAL A 303 -9.80 -2.63 -9.84
C VAL A 303 -9.62 -2.17 -8.39
N HIS A 304 -8.70 -1.23 -8.17
CA HIS A 304 -8.45 -0.65 -6.85
C HIS A 304 -9.75 -0.01 -6.30
N PRO A 305 -10.26 -0.39 -5.11
CA PRO A 305 -11.59 0.04 -4.63
C PRO A 305 -11.79 1.56 -4.58
N LYS A 306 -10.76 2.31 -4.17
CA LYS A 306 -10.78 3.78 -4.20
C LYS A 306 -10.87 4.38 -5.62
N LEU A 307 -10.30 3.74 -6.65
CA LEU A 307 -10.44 4.20 -8.04
C LEU A 307 -11.86 3.95 -8.60
N GLU A 308 -12.58 2.95 -8.09
CA GLU A 308 -14.00 2.75 -8.43
C GLU A 308 -14.94 3.72 -7.69
N LEU A 309 -14.50 4.27 -6.55
CA LEU A 309 -15.26 5.23 -5.74
C LEU A 309 -15.00 6.68 -6.16
N LEU A 310 -13.77 7.02 -6.55
CA LEU A 310 -13.35 8.38 -6.93
C LEU A 310 -14.30 9.08 -7.94
N PRO A 311 -14.80 8.43 -9.03
CA PRO A 311 -15.73 9.07 -9.96
C PRO A 311 -17.09 9.42 -9.34
N LYS A 312 -17.52 8.70 -8.29
CA LYS A 312 -18.81 8.91 -7.61
C LYS A 312 -18.70 10.12 -6.68
N VAL A 313 -17.74 10.08 -5.75
CA VAL A 313 -17.45 11.16 -4.80
C VAL A 313 -17.16 12.48 -5.51
N VAL A 314 -16.41 12.44 -6.62
CA VAL A 314 -16.09 13.65 -7.39
C VAL A 314 -17.27 14.10 -8.27
N GLY A 315 -18.16 13.20 -8.69
CA GLY A 315 -19.39 13.55 -9.41
C GLY A 315 -20.35 14.40 -8.57
N GLU A 316 -20.45 14.09 -7.27
CA GLU A 316 -21.27 14.84 -6.29
C GLU A 316 -20.81 16.30 -6.11
N LEU A 317 -19.53 16.61 -6.39
CA LEU A 317 -19.00 17.96 -6.25
C LEU A 317 -19.54 18.96 -7.29
N HIS A 318 -20.10 18.51 -8.42
CA HIS A 318 -20.41 19.40 -9.56
C HIS A 318 -21.44 20.49 -9.22
N ASP A 319 -22.52 20.13 -8.51
CA ASP A 319 -23.56 21.09 -8.11
C ASP A 319 -23.14 21.95 -6.91
N LEU A 320 -22.36 21.40 -5.98
CA LEU A 320 -21.74 22.16 -4.89
C LEU A 320 -20.77 23.22 -5.43
N CYS A 321 -19.97 22.88 -6.45
CA CYS A 321 -19.09 23.84 -7.13
C CYS A 321 -19.88 24.99 -7.77
N LYS A 322 -21.06 24.73 -8.37
CA LYS A 322 -21.94 25.78 -8.90
C LYS A 322 -22.46 26.69 -7.80
N ALA A 323 -22.95 26.14 -6.69
CA ALA A 323 -23.42 26.93 -5.56
C ALA A 323 -22.31 27.83 -4.98
N LEU A 324 -21.18 27.22 -4.64
CA LEU A 324 -20.04 27.90 -4.02
C LEU A 324 -19.31 28.87 -4.97
N SER A 325 -19.46 28.72 -6.30
CA SER A 325 -18.95 29.69 -7.28
C SER A 325 -19.43 31.13 -7.02
N THR A 326 -20.58 31.30 -6.37
CA THR A 326 -21.17 32.60 -6.02
C THR A 326 -20.85 33.08 -4.60
N HIS A 327 -20.23 32.24 -3.75
CA HIS A 327 -20.04 32.55 -2.32
C HIS A 327 -19.03 33.69 -2.10
N LYS A 328 -19.44 34.78 -1.43
CA LYS A 328 -18.65 36.04 -1.43
C LYS A 328 -17.26 35.89 -0.80
N ASP A 329 -17.20 35.26 0.36
CA ASP A 329 -15.96 34.91 1.05
C ASP A 329 -15.87 33.38 1.12
N ILE A 330 -15.10 32.79 0.22
CA ILE A 330 -14.98 31.33 0.13
C ILE A 330 -13.88 30.80 1.05
N ASP A 331 -12.92 31.64 1.42
CA ASP A 331 -11.76 31.25 2.20
C ASP A 331 -12.11 31.16 3.70
N SER A 332 -12.91 32.11 4.21
CA SER A 332 -13.48 32.00 5.57
C SER A 332 -14.43 30.79 5.68
N PHE A 333 -15.24 30.52 4.65
CA PHE A 333 -16.12 29.33 4.60
C PHE A 333 -15.33 28.00 4.61
N LEU A 334 -14.17 27.95 3.92
CA LEU A 334 -13.28 26.79 3.97
C LEU A 334 -12.68 26.57 5.38
N ALA A 335 -12.39 27.64 6.11
CA ALA A 335 -11.96 27.56 7.50
C ALA A 335 -13.09 27.10 8.44
N GLU A 336 -14.30 27.66 8.30
CA GLU A 336 -15.50 27.26 9.07
C GLU A 336 -15.82 25.76 8.87
N CYS A 337 -15.75 25.25 7.64
CA CYS A 337 -15.94 23.82 7.37
C CYS A 337 -14.84 22.94 7.99
N ALA A 338 -13.58 23.41 8.03
CA ALA A 338 -12.49 22.68 8.64
C ALA A 338 -12.62 22.61 10.17
N GLU A 339 -12.94 23.72 10.82
CA GLU A 339 -13.22 23.80 12.27
C GLU A 339 -14.45 22.95 12.66
N ALA A 340 -15.48 22.89 11.79
CA ALA A 340 -16.64 22.02 12.00
C ALA A 340 -16.31 20.52 11.90
N VAL A 341 -15.32 20.14 11.09
CA VAL A 341 -14.95 18.74 10.81
C VAL A 341 -13.89 18.19 11.77
N GLU A 342 -12.98 19.03 12.27
CA GLU A 342 -11.89 18.62 13.18
C GLU A 342 -12.35 17.78 14.39
N PRO A 343 -13.43 18.12 15.13
CA PRO A 343 -13.90 17.33 16.26
C PRO A 343 -14.35 15.92 15.88
N PHE A 344 -14.89 15.73 14.68
CA PHE A 344 -15.40 14.44 14.24
C PHE A 344 -14.29 13.51 13.76
N LEU A 345 -13.28 14.02 13.04
CA LEU A 345 -12.15 13.21 12.56
C LEU A 345 -11.12 12.85 13.67
N ALA A 346 -11.28 13.39 14.88
CA ALA A 346 -10.42 13.11 16.03
C ALA A 346 -10.56 11.68 16.59
N SER A 347 -11.64 10.97 16.28
CA SER A 347 -11.91 9.57 16.64
C SER A 347 -12.73 8.90 15.54
N GLY A 348 -12.57 7.59 15.35
CA GLY A 348 -13.46 6.83 14.46
C GLY A 348 -14.92 6.93 14.92
N LYS A 349 -15.15 6.69 16.22
CA LYS A 349 -16.47 6.62 16.86
C LYS A 349 -17.28 7.93 16.74
N THR A 350 -16.62 9.08 16.55
CA THR A 350 -17.29 10.38 16.39
C THR A 350 -17.76 10.66 14.97
N VAL A 351 -17.14 10.05 13.95
CA VAL A 351 -17.61 10.16 12.55
C VAL A 351 -18.90 9.38 12.36
N ASP A 352 -18.98 8.13 12.83
CA ASP A 352 -20.14 7.25 12.57
C ASP A 352 -21.47 7.91 12.97
N LEU A 353 -21.47 8.57 14.14
CA LEU A 353 -22.61 9.30 14.71
C LEU A 353 -23.07 10.51 13.88
N ASN A 354 -22.23 11.05 12.98
CA ASN A 354 -22.46 12.28 12.23
C ASN A 354 -22.03 12.14 10.75
N THR A 355 -22.05 10.92 10.21
CA THR A 355 -21.40 10.56 8.93
C THR A 355 -21.78 11.49 7.78
N ASP A 356 -23.07 11.83 7.66
CA ASP A 356 -23.58 12.67 6.57
C ASP A 356 -23.10 14.13 6.71
N ALA A 357 -23.09 14.70 7.91
CA ALA A 357 -22.60 16.07 8.14
C ALA A 357 -21.08 16.17 7.89
N VAL A 358 -20.31 15.15 8.28
CA VAL A 358 -18.87 15.06 7.99
C VAL A 358 -18.63 14.96 6.47
N ARG A 359 -19.43 14.15 5.76
CA ARG A 359 -19.41 14.05 4.29
C ARG A 359 -19.72 15.40 3.64
N GLU A 360 -20.82 16.05 4.01
CA GLU A 360 -21.26 17.33 3.45
C GLU A 360 -20.21 18.43 3.64
N CYS A 361 -19.61 18.55 4.83
CA CYS A 361 -18.54 19.53 5.08
C CYS A 361 -17.27 19.21 4.26
N LEU A 362 -16.86 17.95 4.15
CA LEU A 362 -15.70 17.58 3.31
C LEU A 362 -15.97 17.80 1.81
N GLN A 363 -17.19 17.53 1.33
CA GLN A 363 -17.60 17.86 -0.04
C GLN A 363 -17.59 19.38 -0.26
N CYS A 364 -18.05 20.17 0.71
CA CYS A 364 -17.97 21.63 0.69
C CYS A 364 -16.52 22.13 0.69
N MET A 365 -15.61 21.49 1.43
CA MET A 365 -14.18 21.82 1.40
C MET A 365 -13.55 21.54 0.03
N ALA A 366 -13.89 20.41 -0.59
CA ALA A 366 -13.43 20.07 -1.93
C ALA A 366 -13.98 21.02 -3.00
N ALA A 367 -15.31 21.20 -3.05
CA ALA A 367 -15.97 22.06 -4.03
C ALA A 367 -15.62 23.55 -3.84
N GLY A 368 -15.48 24.01 -2.59
CA GLY A 368 -15.05 25.36 -2.26
C GLY A 368 -13.63 25.64 -2.72
N SER A 369 -12.72 24.68 -2.52
CA SER A 369 -11.34 24.77 -3.01
C SER A 369 -11.26 24.83 -4.54
N LEU A 370 -12.06 24.04 -5.26
CA LEU A 370 -12.12 24.09 -6.73
C LEU A 370 -12.69 25.43 -7.23
N ALA A 371 -13.72 25.98 -6.59
CA ALA A 371 -14.27 27.30 -6.90
C ALA A 371 -13.27 28.44 -6.59
N ALA A 372 -12.48 28.32 -5.51
CA ALA A 372 -11.38 29.23 -5.21
C ALA A 372 -10.25 29.16 -6.26
N MET A 373 -9.86 27.95 -6.69
CA MET A 373 -8.93 27.76 -7.81
C MET A 373 -9.42 28.43 -9.09
N GLN A 374 -10.70 28.27 -9.44
CA GLN A 374 -11.26 28.88 -10.65
C GLN A 374 -11.20 30.41 -10.61
N ARG A 375 -11.53 31.02 -9.46
CA ARG A 375 -11.41 32.47 -9.25
C ARG A 375 -9.96 32.95 -9.38
N GLN A 376 -9.03 32.21 -8.78
CA GLN A 376 -7.61 32.52 -8.80
C GLN A 376 -7.00 32.40 -10.21
N LEU A 377 -7.40 31.37 -10.98
CA LEU A 377 -7.04 31.19 -12.39
C LEU A 377 -7.59 32.31 -13.29
N ASN A 378 -8.83 32.74 -13.06
CA ASN A 378 -9.40 33.91 -13.74
C ASN A 378 -8.62 35.20 -13.41
N GLN A 379 -8.15 35.37 -12.17
CA GLN A 379 -7.22 36.45 -11.77
C GLN A 379 -5.78 36.29 -12.30
N MET A 380 -5.48 35.21 -13.03
CA MET A 380 -4.20 34.96 -13.72
C MET A 380 -4.34 35.00 -15.25
N GLU A 381 -5.52 35.38 -15.76
CA GLU A 381 -5.86 35.37 -17.19
C GLU A 381 -5.75 33.96 -17.84
N GLN A 382 -5.86 32.91 -17.01
CA GLN A 382 -5.79 31.49 -17.41
C GLN A 382 -7.11 30.77 -17.10
N PRO A 383 -8.25 31.15 -17.71
CA PRO A 383 -9.56 30.62 -17.36
C PRO A 383 -9.67 29.11 -17.61
N ALA A 384 -10.21 28.39 -16.63
CA ALA A 384 -10.52 26.96 -16.71
C ALA A 384 -12.00 26.71 -16.36
N THR A 385 -12.63 25.74 -17.02
CA THR A 385 -13.99 25.31 -16.66
C THR A 385 -13.98 24.45 -15.39
N MET A 386 -15.14 24.30 -14.74
CA MET A 386 -15.21 23.51 -13.51
C MET A 386 -14.95 22.03 -13.80
N GLU A 387 -15.42 21.55 -14.96
CA GLU A 387 -15.19 20.20 -15.48
C GLU A 387 -13.70 19.92 -15.68
N GLN A 388 -12.92 20.90 -16.17
CA GLN A 388 -11.46 20.77 -16.33
C GLN A 388 -10.74 20.68 -14.97
N LEU A 389 -11.20 21.42 -13.95
CA LEU A 389 -10.63 21.36 -12.61
C LEU A 389 -10.99 20.05 -11.90
N ILE A 390 -12.23 19.57 -12.07
CA ILE A 390 -12.73 18.28 -11.60
C ILE A 390 -11.97 17.12 -12.26
N GLN A 391 -11.76 17.16 -13.57
CA GLN A 391 -10.95 16.18 -14.30
C GLN A 391 -9.49 16.20 -13.80
N LYS A 392 -8.88 17.38 -13.68
CA LYS A 392 -7.51 17.52 -13.14
C LYS A 392 -7.40 16.95 -11.72
N LEU A 393 -8.43 17.11 -10.88
CA LEU A 393 -8.47 16.54 -9.54
C LEU A 393 -8.42 15.01 -9.61
N GLN A 394 -9.27 14.38 -10.42
CA GLN A 394 -9.28 12.93 -10.64
C GLN A 394 -7.94 12.43 -11.20
N GLU A 395 -7.40 13.08 -12.24
CA GLU A 395 -6.11 12.75 -12.85
C GLU A 395 -4.92 12.95 -11.91
N SER A 396 -5.07 13.76 -10.85
CA SER A 396 -4.06 13.95 -9.81
C SER A 396 -4.11 12.91 -8.67
N TYR A 397 -5.17 12.11 -8.55
CA TYR A 397 -5.28 11.12 -7.49
C TYR A 397 -4.29 9.95 -7.66
N ARG A 398 -3.56 9.61 -6.58
CA ARG A 398 -2.59 8.53 -6.52
C ARG A 398 -2.94 7.59 -5.36
N PRO A 399 -3.44 6.37 -5.62
CA PRO A 399 -3.85 5.48 -4.53
C PRO A 399 -2.70 5.15 -3.58
N HIS A 400 -1.49 4.97 -4.12
CA HIS A 400 -0.28 4.63 -3.35
C HIS A 400 0.24 5.75 -2.44
N GLU A 401 -0.23 6.98 -2.60
CA GLU A 401 -0.01 8.11 -1.70
C GLU A 401 -1.13 8.25 -0.65
N ASP A 402 -2.32 7.72 -0.93
CA ASP A 402 -3.52 7.83 -0.10
C ASP A 402 -3.55 6.80 1.04
N ARG A 403 -2.56 6.93 1.93
CA ARG A 403 -2.36 6.13 3.14
C ARG A 403 -2.73 6.91 4.40
N GLY A 404 -2.47 6.33 5.56
CA GLY A 404 -2.65 6.97 6.86
C GLY A 404 -4.10 6.95 7.36
N TRP A 405 -4.21 6.99 8.68
CA TRP A 405 -5.46 6.92 9.44
C TRP A 405 -6.25 8.23 9.39
N LEU A 406 -7.53 8.16 9.78
CA LEU A 406 -8.45 9.28 9.88
C LEU A 406 -7.83 10.53 10.52
N ARG A 407 -7.14 10.38 11.66
CA ARG A 407 -6.45 11.47 12.37
C ARG A 407 -5.31 12.12 11.57
N ALA A 408 -4.57 11.32 10.79
CA ALA A 408 -3.51 11.86 9.93
C ALA A 408 -4.09 12.65 8.75
N LYS A 409 -5.26 12.23 8.24
CA LYS A 409 -6.00 12.99 7.22
C LYS A 409 -6.61 14.27 7.79
N ALA A 410 -7.15 14.23 9.01
CA ALA A 410 -7.62 15.40 9.75
C ALA A 410 -6.52 16.45 9.92
N GLU A 411 -5.34 16.01 10.36
CA GLU A 411 -4.17 16.88 10.53
C GLU A 411 -3.69 17.46 9.19
N GLN A 412 -3.70 16.68 8.10
CA GLN A 412 -3.35 17.17 6.76
C GLN A 412 -4.33 18.25 6.27
N LEU A 413 -5.64 18.04 6.43
CA LEU A 413 -6.67 19.04 6.11
C LEU A 413 -6.47 20.34 6.90
N ARG A 414 -6.22 20.22 8.21
CA ARG A 414 -5.96 21.33 9.13
C ARG A 414 -4.71 22.11 8.74
N GLN A 415 -3.64 21.43 8.34
CA GLN A 415 -2.41 22.03 7.85
C GLN A 415 -2.60 22.76 6.50
N ASP A 416 -3.35 22.17 5.57
CA ASP A 416 -3.62 22.79 4.25
C ASP A 416 -4.47 24.05 4.38
N VAL A 417 -5.53 24.03 5.19
CA VAL A 417 -6.35 25.22 5.50
C VAL A 417 -5.51 26.29 6.19
N THR A 418 -4.67 25.92 7.17
CA THR A 418 -3.75 26.84 7.84
C THR A 418 -2.77 27.49 6.85
N GLU A 419 -2.20 26.72 5.93
CA GLU A 419 -1.26 27.21 4.92
C GLU A 419 -1.94 28.10 3.87
N ILE A 420 -3.18 27.81 3.48
CA ILE A 420 -4.01 28.69 2.64
C ILE A 420 -4.27 30.02 3.36
N CYS A 421 -4.78 30.00 4.59
CA CYS A 421 -5.00 31.22 5.39
C CYS A 421 -3.71 32.05 5.55
N ARG A 422 -2.58 31.39 5.83
CA ARG A 422 -1.26 32.03 5.96
C ARG A 422 -0.75 32.63 4.63
N GLN A 423 -1.06 32.02 3.49
CA GLN A 423 -0.77 32.60 2.16
C GLN A 423 -1.68 33.77 1.83
N LEU A 424 -2.97 33.70 2.19
CA LEU A 424 -3.94 34.75 1.94
C LEU A 424 -3.66 36.02 2.76
N GLN A 425 -3.28 35.85 4.03
CA GLN A 425 -2.94 36.93 4.97
C GLN A 425 -1.50 37.47 4.80
N ALA A 426 -0.70 36.92 3.88
CA ALA A 426 0.69 37.35 3.67
C ALA A 426 0.76 38.83 3.22
N PRO A 427 1.49 39.71 3.94
CA PRO A 427 1.53 41.13 3.62
C PRO A 427 2.44 41.41 2.42
N GLY A 428 1.90 42.11 1.42
CA GLY A 428 2.64 42.55 0.24
C GLY A 428 1.82 42.50 -1.05
N ILE A 429 2.49 42.68 -2.18
CA ILE A 429 1.91 42.45 -3.52
C ILE A 429 2.15 40.97 -3.87
N ARG A 430 1.08 40.18 -4.02
CA ARG A 430 1.18 38.76 -4.40
C ARG A 430 1.81 38.63 -5.80
N THR A 431 2.93 37.92 -5.89
CA THR A 431 3.62 37.62 -7.16
C THR A 431 2.90 36.50 -7.92
N LEU A 432 3.32 36.22 -9.17
CA LEU A 432 2.81 35.08 -9.93
C LEU A 432 3.10 33.75 -9.20
N ALA A 433 4.30 33.59 -8.64
CA ALA A 433 4.68 32.40 -7.88
C ALA A 433 3.85 32.22 -6.60
N ASP A 434 3.48 33.30 -5.91
CA ASP A 434 2.53 33.23 -4.77
C ASP A 434 1.15 32.77 -5.24
N LYS A 435 0.71 33.24 -6.42
CA LYS A 435 -0.58 32.81 -6.99
C LYS A 435 -0.59 31.33 -7.38
N GLU A 436 0.50 30.83 -7.99
CA GLU A 436 0.70 29.43 -8.35
C GLU A 436 0.83 28.51 -7.13
N LYS A 437 1.50 28.98 -6.06
CA LYS A 437 1.55 28.26 -4.78
C LYS A 437 0.15 28.16 -4.14
N LEU A 438 -0.65 29.22 -4.21
CA LEU A 438 -2.01 29.22 -3.69
C LEU A 438 -2.93 28.26 -4.48
N LEU A 439 -2.84 28.24 -5.82
CA LEU A 439 -3.51 27.21 -6.65
C LEU A 439 -3.11 25.79 -6.25
N SER A 440 -1.83 25.56 -5.99
CA SER A 440 -1.31 24.25 -5.56
C SER A 440 -1.82 23.86 -4.17
N SER A 441 -2.08 24.84 -3.30
CA SER A 441 -2.57 24.63 -1.94
C SER A 441 -4.06 24.27 -1.94
N TYR A 442 -4.90 25.01 -2.69
CA TYR A 442 -6.30 24.62 -2.90
C TYR A 442 -6.43 23.26 -3.60
N GLN A 443 -5.56 22.93 -4.57
CA GLN A 443 -5.62 21.62 -5.23
C GLN A 443 -5.31 20.49 -4.24
N ARG A 444 -4.39 20.68 -3.29
CA ARG A 444 -4.12 19.69 -2.22
C ARG A 444 -5.31 19.57 -1.27
N LEU A 445 -5.85 20.69 -0.78
CA LEU A 445 -7.02 20.67 0.10
C LEU A 445 -8.22 19.95 -0.54
N ALA A 446 -8.47 20.20 -1.84
CA ALA A 446 -9.51 19.51 -2.58
C ALA A 446 -9.26 17.99 -2.68
N LEU A 447 -8.02 17.59 -2.96
CA LEU A 447 -7.65 16.19 -3.12
C LEU A 447 -7.70 15.45 -1.78
N ASP A 448 -7.22 16.07 -0.71
CA ASP A 448 -7.14 15.46 0.61
C ASP A 448 -8.51 15.43 1.31
N SER A 449 -9.42 16.35 0.96
CA SER A 449 -10.85 16.26 1.31
C SER A 449 -11.48 15.03 0.63
N VAL A 450 -11.24 14.83 -0.67
CA VAL A 450 -11.73 13.65 -1.42
C VAL A 450 -11.12 12.33 -0.91
N LYS A 451 -9.82 12.30 -0.56
CA LYS A 451 -9.19 11.16 0.14
C LYS A 451 -9.89 10.84 1.46
N THR A 452 -10.29 11.86 2.21
CA THR A 452 -10.93 11.70 3.52
C THR A 452 -12.36 11.16 3.39
N ILE A 453 -13.14 11.62 2.40
CA ILE A 453 -14.46 11.06 2.06
C ILE A 453 -14.31 9.58 1.68
N MET A 454 -13.41 9.24 0.75
CA MET A 454 -13.21 7.85 0.31
C MET A 454 -12.74 6.93 1.44
N PHE A 455 -11.92 7.44 2.37
CA PHE A 455 -11.55 6.71 3.58
C PHE A 455 -12.77 6.47 4.48
N ALA A 456 -13.60 7.50 4.72
CA ALA A 456 -14.79 7.37 5.56
C ALA A 456 -15.78 6.32 5.02
N GLU A 457 -15.99 6.28 3.70
CA GLU A 457 -16.92 5.35 3.06
C GLU A 457 -16.43 3.89 3.04
N GLN A 458 -15.12 3.65 2.87
CA GLN A 458 -14.60 2.29 2.70
C GLN A 458 -14.05 1.67 3.99
N GLU A 459 -13.58 2.47 4.94
CA GLU A 459 -12.72 1.98 6.02
C GLU A 459 -13.40 1.91 7.38
N LEU A 460 -14.13 2.95 7.81
CA LEU A 460 -14.74 2.98 9.16
C LEU A 460 -15.61 1.74 9.45
N PRO A 461 -16.48 1.27 8.54
CA PRO A 461 -17.26 0.05 8.75
C PRO A 461 -16.42 -1.23 9.01
N SER A 462 -15.12 -1.22 8.71
CA SER A 462 -14.19 -2.33 8.95
C SER A 462 -13.31 -2.18 10.20
N MET A 463 -13.28 -0.98 10.81
CA MET A 463 -12.44 -0.69 11.99
C MET A 463 -13.22 -0.82 13.31
N LEU A 464 -14.54 -0.73 13.27
CA LEU A 464 -15.38 -0.81 14.45
C LEU A 464 -15.42 -2.24 15.03
N PRO A 465 -15.36 -2.40 16.37
CA PRO A 465 -15.71 -3.66 16.99
C PRO A 465 -17.18 -3.98 16.73
N SER A 466 -17.47 -5.13 16.14
CA SER A 466 -18.79 -5.76 16.25
C SER A 466 -19.19 -5.76 17.73
N GLN A 467 -20.29 -5.11 18.08
CA GLN A 467 -20.85 -5.16 19.42
C GLN A 467 -21.50 -6.52 19.66
N GLU A 468 -20.67 -7.55 19.89
CA GLU A 468 -21.12 -8.68 20.68
C GLU A 468 -21.58 -8.15 22.04
N GLN A 469 -22.82 -8.48 22.40
CA GLN A 469 -23.52 -7.85 23.51
C GLN A 469 -22.71 -8.02 24.80
N ALA A 470 -22.51 -6.93 25.53
CA ALA A 470 -21.83 -6.96 26.81
C ALA A 470 -22.54 -7.95 27.75
N VAL A 471 -21.91 -9.12 27.97
CA VAL A 471 -22.39 -10.12 28.92
C VAL A 471 -22.25 -9.49 30.30
N ASN A 472 -23.36 -9.00 30.84
CA ASN A 472 -23.40 -8.35 32.14
C ASN A 472 -22.91 -9.30 33.23
N PHE A 473 -21.64 -9.15 33.62
CA PHE A 473 -21.08 -9.76 34.83
C PHE A 473 -21.66 -9.07 36.08
N SER A 474 -22.93 -9.36 36.34
CA SER A 474 -23.60 -9.10 37.61
C SER A 474 -22.93 -9.93 38.71
N MET A 475 -21.88 -9.38 39.32
CA MET A 475 -21.41 -9.88 40.61
C MET A 475 -22.53 -9.75 41.63
N THR A 476 -22.99 -10.88 42.18
CA THR A 476 -23.95 -10.92 43.28
C THR A 476 -23.56 -12.00 44.27
N MET A 477 -22.77 -11.57 45.26
CA MET A 477 -22.26 -12.29 46.45
C MET A 477 -21.33 -13.47 46.20
#